data_AF-A0A7V4GCX4-F1
#
_entry.id   AF-A0A7V4GCX4-F1
#
_cell.length_a   1.000
_cell.length_b   1.000
_cell.length_c   1.000
_cell.angle_alpha   90.00
_cell.angle_beta   90.00
_cell.angle_gamma   90.00
#
_symmetry.space_group_name_H-M   'P 1'
#
loop_
_entity.id
_entity.type
_entity.pdbx_description
1 polymer ?
#
loop_
_entity_poly.entity_id
_entity_poly.type
_entity_poly.pdbx_seq_one_letter_code
_entity_poly.pdbx_strand_id
1 'polypeptide(L)'
;MRCGGTAVDELQRLLLELRRFTRARDWERYHDPKNLAMALASEAGELCDVLRWVDNAEADRFARDPRHRARIAEEAADVGLLLLMLCDRVGIDLPEAMRAKLRRNREKYPAEQWRGKAWADPTATDAPPEQPGVGEADQPARDAAAGSGKPAPRAAEDSLLAGIDAGPGGWVVARADTGLGRVAFECLERLDELFREAAAGRLTVAIDIPIGLPESGARRCDLEARRRLGAPRAASVFPPPCRTALAAASFGAACAANRKACGRGLTRQAFELLPRLRQVDALITPALQQHVREAHPEVTFAVLAGGGGLRFPKTTAAGRRERLDLLRPFLGPLDLLDARRALGREAARPDDLLDAAACLVTALRVRQERAVVLPDGPPERDARGLRMEIVA
;
A
#
# COMPACT_ATOMS: atom_id res chain seq x y z
N MET A 1 53.56 26.82 0.91
CA MET A 1 53.12 25.53 1.49
C MET A 1 51.61 25.60 1.72
N ARG A 2 50.81 24.93 0.89
CA ARG A 2 49.39 24.69 1.19
C ARG A 2 49.29 23.22 1.59
N CYS A 3 49.09 22.94 2.87
CA CYS A 3 48.78 21.59 3.33
C CYS A 3 47.43 21.21 2.74
N GLY A 4 47.43 20.44 1.66
CA GLY A 4 46.23 19.83 1.10
C GLY A 4 45.73 18.77 2.07
N GLY A 5 44.67 19.10 2.82
CA GLY A 5 43.96 18.11 3.63
C GLY A 5 43.37 17.05 2.72
N THR A 6 43.40 15.79 3.15
CA THR A 6 42.76 14.69 2.43
C THR A 6 41.23 14.83 2.52
N ALA A 7 40.48 14.19 1.62
CA ALA A 7 39.00 14.18 1.67
C ALA A 7 38.44 13.62 2.99
N VAL A 8 39.22 12.78 3.69
CA VAL A 8 38.89 12.29 5.03
C VAL A 8 38.98 13.43 6.06
N ASP A 9 39.99 14.30 5.95
CA ASP A 9 40.16 15.46 6.82
C ASP A 9 39.03 16.48 6.63
N GLU A 10 38.50 16.62 5.41
CA GLU A 10 37.36 17.51 5.13
C GLU A 10 36.06 16.99 5.75
N LEU A 11 35.78 15.68 5.65
CA LEU A 11 34.58 15.08 6.26
C LEU A 11 34.62 15.19 7.79
N GLN A 12 35.79 14.98 8.39
CA GLN A 12 35.98 15.16 9.82
C GLN A 12 35.77 16.61 10.27
N ARG A 13 36.23 17.59 9.47
CA ARG A 13 35.96 19.01 9.73
C ARG A 13 34.46 19.33 9.65
N LEU A 14 33.77 18.81 8.64
CA LEU A 14 32.32 18.99 8.49
C LEU A 14 31.56 18.39 9.68
N LEU A 15 31.95 17.19 10.14
CA LEU A 15 31.34 16.57 11.32
C LEU A 15 31.57 17.40 12.59
N LEU A 16 32.76 17.97 12.77
CA LEU A 16 33.05 18.86 13.89
C LEU A 16 32.21 20.14 13.84
N GLU A 17 32.01 20.71 12.67
CA GLU A 17 31.13 21.86 12.46
C GLU A 17 29.67 21.52 12.78
N LEU A 18 29.21 20.35 12.33
CA LEU A 18 27.85 19.86 12.58
C LEU A 18 27.58 19.59 14.06
N ARG A 19 28.54 19.00 14.79
CA ARG A 19 28.47 18.86 16.25
C ARG A 19 28.35 20.21 16.96
N ARG A 20 29.10 21.22 16.51
CA ARG A 20 29.00 22.58 17.08
C ARG A 20 27.63 23.20 16.79
N PHE A 21 27.14 23.06 15.55
CA PHE A 21 25.84 23.59 15.13
C PHE A 21 24.69 23.00 15.95
N THR A 22 24.70 21.68 16.18
CA THR A 22 23.66 20.95 16.91
C THR A 22 23.72 21.20 18.41
N ARG A 23 24.93 21.20 19.01
CA ARG A 23 25.11 21.50 20.44
C ARG A 23 24.72 22.93 20.79
N ALA A 24 25.03 23.91 19.93
CA ALA A 24 24.64 25.30 20.15
C ALA A 24 23.11 25.51 20.27
N ARG A 25 22.31 24.54 19.78
CA ARG A 25 20.84 24.56 19.83
C ARG A 25 20.25 23.55 20.80
N ASP A 26 21.11 22.80 21.51
CA ASP A 26 20.70 21.70 22.39
C ASP A 26 19.79 20.71 21.65
N TRP A 27 20.13 20.42 20.39
CA TRP A 27 19.39 19.49 19.53
C TRP A 27 19.88 18.04 19.67
N GLU A 28 21.04 17.83 20.28
CA GLU A 28 21.60 16.49 20.55
C GLU A 28 20.60 15.57 21.25
N ARG A 29 19.68 16.11 22.06
CA ARG A 29 18.60 15.36 22.74
C ARG A 29 17.57 14.71 21.80
N TYR A 30 17.37 15.26 20.60
CA TYR A 30 16.41 14.76 19.61
C TYR A 30 17.06 13.83 18.59
N HIS A 31 18.39 13.73 18.61
CA HIS A 31 19.21 12.95 17.69
C HIS A 31 19.45 11.53 18.19
N ASP A 32 18.39 10.83 18.63
CA ASP A 32 18.49 9.39 18.80
C ASP A 32 18.56 8.68 17.43
N PRO A 33 19.11 7.46 17.35
CA PRO A 33 19.33 6.79 16.07
C PRO A 33 18.05 6.61 15.23
N LYS A 34 16.88 6.41 15.86
CA LYS A 34 15.61 6.22 15.15
C LYS A 34 15.19 7.54 14.49
N ASN A 35 15.21 8.64 15.23
CA ASN A 35 14.84 9.95 14.69
C ASN A 35 15.76 10.37 13.54
N LEU A 36 17.08 10.15 13.68
CA LEU A 36 18.04 10.46 12.62
C LEU A 36 17.82 9.61 11.37
N ALA A 37 17.53 8.31 11.52
CA ALA A 37 17.23 7.44 10.40
C ALA A 37 15.93 7.83 9.69
N MET A 38 14.89 8.23 10.45
CA MET A 38 13.63 8.71 9.90
C MET A 38 13.81 10.05 9.16
N ALA A 39 14.56 10.99 9.74
CA ALA A 39 14.89 12.25 9.08
C ALA A 39 15.67 11.99 7.78
N LEU A 40 16.69 11.13 7.81
CA LEU A 40 17.46 10.75 6.63
C LEU A 40 16.57 10.19 5.51
N ALA A 41 15.61 9.32 5.87
CA ALA A 41 14.65 8.79 4.92
C ALA A 41 13.71 9.88 4.35
N SER A 42 13.37 10.89 5.15
CA SER A 42 12.61 12.06 4.70
C SER A 42 13.36 12.85 3.64
N GLU A 43 14.61 13.25 3.91
CA GLU A 43 15.41 14.04 2.97
C GLU A 43 15.79 13.26 1.71
N ALA A 44 15.99 11.95 1.83
CA ALA A 44 16.17 11.09 0.66
C ALA A 44 14.89 11.07 -0.21
N GLY A 45 13.73 11.19 0.42
CA GLY A 45 12.45 11.45 -0.23
C GLY A 45 12.44 12.80 -0.95
N GLU A 46 12.85 13.89 -0.30
CA GLU A 46 12.90 15.23 -0.91
C GLU A 46 13.85 15.27 -2.12
N LEU A 47 15.00 14.61 -2.03
CA LEU A 47 15.91 14.42 -3.17
C LEU A 47 15.22 13.68 -4.33
N CYS A 48 14.47 12.62 -4.01
CA CYS A 48 13.69 11.88 -5.00
C CYS A 48 12.58 12.74 -5.61
N ASP A 49 11.98 13.67 -4.86
CA ASP A 49 10.93 14.58 -5.33
C ASP A 49 11.44 15.52 -6.43
N VAL A 50 12.70 15.97 -6.35
CA VAL A 50 13.31 16.82 -7.37
C VAL A 50 13.38 16.13 -8.74
N LEU A 51 13.58 14.81 -8.75
CA LEU A 51 13.74 14.01 -9.97
C LEU A 51 12.47 13.23 -10.36
N ARG A 52 11.46 13.17 -9.50
CA ARG A 52 10.28 12.28 -9.61
C ARG A 52 9.56 12.32 -10.95
N TRP A 53 9.50 13.50 -11.58
CA TRP A 53 8.72 13.74 -12.81
C TRP A 53 9.59 13.92 -14.05
N VAL A 54 10.89 13.63 -13.93
CA VAL A 54 11.84 13.77 -15.03
C VAL A 54 11.98 12.43 -15.74
N ASP A 55 11.85 12.42 -17.06
CA ASP A 55 12.11 11.22 -17.86
C ASP A 55 13.57 10.79 -17.67
N ASN A 56 13.82 9.49 -17.55
CA ASN A 56 15.16 8.93 -17.40
C ASN A 56 16.10 9.37 -18.53
N ALA A 57 15.60 9.52 -19.77
CA ALA A 57 16.39 9.98 -20.90
C ALA A 57 16.80 11.46 -20.78
N GLU A 58 16.06 12.26 -20.00
CA GLU A 58 16.30 13.69 -19.79
C GLU A 58 16.92 14.01 -18.42
N ALA A 59 16.93 13.06 -17.49
CA ALA A 59 17.41 13.22 -16.12
C ALA A 59 18.80 13.85 -16.02
N ASP A 60 19.73 13.41 -16.88
CA ASP A 60 21.08 13.97 -16.96
C ASP A 60 21.11 15.45 -17.36
N ARG A 61 20.26 15.84 -18.33
CA ARG A 61 20.15 17.23 -18.78
C ARG A 61 19.50 18.09 -17.70
N PHE A 62 18.41 17.59 -17.13
CA PHE A 62 17.67 18.24 -16.06
C PHE A 62 18.57 18.50 -14.84
N ALA A 63 19.30 17.49 -14.36
CA ALA A 63 20.16 17.58 -13.19
C ALA A 63 21.39 18.49 -13.40
N ARG A 64 21.78 18.77 -14.65
CA ARG A 64 22.85 19.71 -15.00
C ARG A 64 22.37 21.14 -15.16
N ASP A 65 21.06 21.37 -15.32
CA ASP A 65 20.49 22.72 -15.33
C ASP A 65 20.76 23.43 -13.99
N PRO A 66 21.29 24.67 -13.96
CA PRO A 66 21.68 25.33 -12.72
C PRO A 66 20.58 25.44 -11.66
N ARG A 67 19.32 25.61 -12.08
CA ARG A 67 18.20 25.78 -11.14
C ARG A 67 17.87 24.46 -10.45
N HIS A 68 17.81 23.37 -11.20
CA HIS A 68 17.51 22.05 -10.63
C HIS A 68 18.72 21.47 -9.90
N ARG A 69 19.93 21.69 -10.41
CA ARG A 69 21.18 21.27 -9.77
C ARG A 69 21.32 21.84 -8.37
N ALA A 70 20.94 23.11 -8.16
CA ALA A 70 20.97 23.72 -6.84
C ALA A 70 20.05 22.98 -5.85
N ARG A 71 18.81 22.68 -6.25
CA ARG A 71 17.87 21.90 -5.44
C ARG A 71 18.38 20.49 -5.16
N ILE A 72 18.87 19.78 -6.18
CA ILE A 72 19.47 18.45 -5.99
C ILE A 72 20.62 18.50 -4.99
N ALA A 73 21.46 19.54 -5.06
CA ALA A 73 22.59 19.71 -4.16
C ALA A 73 22.16 19.98 -2.71
N GLU A 74 21.08 20.73 -2.49
CA GLU A 74 20.49 21.00 -1.18
C GLU A 74 19.99 19.70 -0.53
N GLU A 75 19.08 18.99 -1.20
CA GLU A 75 18.53 17.74 -0.64
C GLU A 75 19.60 16.65 -0.47
N ALA A 76 20.57 16.57 -1.40
CA ALA A 76 21.69 15.64 -1.27
C ALA A 76 22.61 16.00 -0.09
N ALA A 77 22.76 17.30 0.22
CA ALA A 77 23.51 17.74 1.39
C ALA A 77 22.77 17.35 2.68
N ASP A 78 21.45 17.53 2.74
CA ASP A 78 20.66 17.18 3.92
C ASP A 78 20.70 15.67 4.22
N VAL A 79 20.56 14.83 3.18
CA VAL A 79 20.81 13.38 3.30
C VAL A 79 22.20 13.09 3.84
N GLY A 80 23.22 13.76 3.32
CA GLY A 80 24.61 13.58 3.74
C GLY A 80 24.86 13.97 5.19
N LEU A 81 24.33 15.12 5.63
CA LEU A 81 24.46 15.63 6.99
C LEU A 81 23.78 14.70 8.01
N LEU A 82 22.56 14.24 7.71
CA LEU A 82 21.83 13.31 8.58
C LEU A 82 22.50 11.94 8.66
N LEU A 83 23.08 11.45 7.55
CA LEU A 83 23.86 10.21 7.56
C LEU A 83 25.11 10.35 8.44
N LEU A 84 25.81 11.48 8.34
CA LEU A 84 26.97 11.76 9.19
C LEU A 84 26.58 11.83 10.66
N MET A 85 25.47 12.50 10.99
CA MET A 85 24.96 12.56 12.37
C MET A 85 24.57 11.19 12.90
N LEU A 86 23.91 10.37 12.08
CA LEU A 86 23.54 9.01 12.46
C LEU A 86 24.78 8.18 12.75
N CYS A 87 25.74 8.13 11.81
CA CYS A 87 26.99 7.40 11.99
C CYS A 87 27.76 7.88 13.21
N ASP A 88 27.83 9.18 13.44
CA ASP A 88 28.46 9.75 14.62
C ASP A 88 27.79 9.30 15.92
N ARG A 89 26.45 9.34 15.94
CA ARG A 89 25.64 8.94 17.10
C ARG A 89 25.83 7.49 17.49
N VAL A 90 26.04 6.60 16.51
CA VAL A 90 26.21 5.16 16.71
C VAL A 90 27.67 4.68 16.69
N GLY A 91 28.64 5.59 16.51
CA GLY A 91 30.07 5.26 16.52
C GLY A 91 30.57 4.55 15.26
N ILE A 92 30.00 4.83 14.09
CA ILE A 92 30.43 4.29 12.80
C ILE A 92 31.40 5.27 12.12
N ASP A 93 32.62 4.80 11.81
CA ASP A 93 33.51 5.46 10.85
C ASP A 93 32.96 5.25 9.43
N LEU A 94 32.23 6.24 8.93
CA LEU A 94 31.57 6.16 7.63
C LEU A 94 32.56 5.94 6.47
N PRO A 95 33.68 6.68 6.34
CA PRO A 95 34.70 6.39 5.34
C PRO A 95 35.21 4.94 5.38
N GLU A 96 35.51 4.39 6.55
CA GLU A 96 35.98 3.00 6.65
C GLU A 96 34.87 2.00 6.31
N ALA A 97 33.64 2.24 6.77
CA ALA A 97 32.48 1.42 6.44
C ALA A 97 32.24 1.37 4.91
N MET A 98 32.36 2.51 4.22
CA MET A 98 32.23 2.60 2.77
C MET A 98 33.37 1.85 2.06
N ARG A 99 34.63 2.01 2.51
CA ARG A 99 35.78 1.26 1.97
C ARG A 99 35.60 -0.25 2.13
N ALA A 100 35.17 -0.70 3.30
CA ALA A 100 34.89 -2.11 3.58
C ALA A 100 33.76 -2.65 2.69
N LYS A 101 32.68 -1.87 2.50
CA LYS A 101 31.58 -2.26 1.61
C LYS A 101 32.02 -2.33 0.14
N LEU A 102 32.87 -1.41 -0.32
CA LEU A 102 33.43 -1.44 -1.67
C LEU A 102 34.31 -2.67 -1.91
N ARG A 103 35.15 -3.07 -0.94
CA ARG A 103 35.93 -4.33 -1.03
C ARG A 103 35.01 -5.54 -1.23
N ARG A 104 33.99 -5.70 -0.37
CA ARG A 104 32.99 -6.78 -0.50
C ARG A 104 32.23 -6.74 -1.83
N ASN A 105 31.89 -5.55 -2.32
CA ASN A 105 31.19 -5.41 -3.59
C ASN A 105 32.08 -5.79 -4.78
N ARG A 106 33.40 -5.55 -4.75
CA ARG A 106 34.32 -5.99 -5.82
C ARG A 106 34.43 -7.52 -5.89
N GLU A 107 34.41 -8.19 -4.75
CA GLU A 107 34.38 -9.65 -4.67
C GLU A 107 33.04 -10.20 -5.17
N LYS A 108 31.93 -9.59 -4.75
CA LYS A 108 30.58 -10.01 -5.15
C LYS A 108 30.27 -9.73 -6.63
N TYR A 109 30.83 -8.67 -7.19
CA TYR A 109 30.59 -8.22 -8.56
C TYR A 109 31.90 -8.01 -9.32
N PRO A 110 32.60 -9.09 -9.74
CA PRO A 110 33.86 -8.98 -10.47
C PRO A 110 33.70 -8.24 -11.80
N ALA A 111 34.60 -7.30 -12.09
CA ALA A 111 34.50 -6.42 -13.25
C ALA A 111 34.46 -7.18 -14.59
N GLU A 112 35.12 -8.31 -14.71
CA GLU A 112 35.11 -9.13 -15.93
C GLU A 112 33.76 -9.79 -16.19
N GLN A 113 32.99 -10.10 -15.14
CA GLN A 113 31.70 -10.77 -15.24
C GLN A 113 30.52 -9.79 -15.35
N TRP A 114 30.69 -8.58 -14.82
CA TRP A 114 29.63 -7.56 -14.67
C TRP A 114 29.79 -6.33 -15.56
N ARG A 115 30.79 -6.30 -16.46
CA ARG A 115 30.97 -5.20 -17.42
C ARG A 115 29.75 -5.05 -18.32
N GLY A 116 29.14 -3.86 -18.32
CA GLY A 116 27.96 -3.54 -19.15
C GLY A 116 26.65 -4.17 -18.68
N LYS A 117 26.64 -4.90 -17.56
CA LYS A 117 25.42 -5.47 -16.97
C LYS A 117 24.84 -4.51 -15.94
N ALA A 118 23.51 -4.36 -15.96
CA ALA A 118 22.82 -3.60 -14.93
C ALA A 118 22.82 -4.39 -13.61
N TRP A 119 22.87 -3.67 -12.49
CA TRP A 119 22.71 -4.24 -11.14
C TRP A 119 21.35 -4.94 -10.92
N ALA A 120 20.39 -4.67 -11.80
CA ALA A 120 19.02 -5.19 -11.82
C ALA A 120 18.72 -6.00 -13.11
N ASP A 121 19.71 -6.69 -13.67
CA ASP A 121 19.47 -7.67 -14.74
C ASP A 121 18.86 -8.96 -14.15
N PRO A 122 17.59 -9.30 -14.45
CA PRO A 122 16.92 -10.49 -13.91
C PRO A 122 17.51 -11.81 -14.44
N THR A 123 18.51 -11.76 -15.33
CA THR A 123 19.26 -12.95 -15.76
C THR A 123 20.49 -13.25 -14.90
N ALA A 124 20.83 -12.40 -13.93
CA ALA A 124 21.93 -12.65 -12.99
C ALA A 124 21.45 -13.56 -11.84
N THR A 125 21.97 -14.79 -11.81
CA THR A 125 21.51 -15.93 -10.98
C THR A 125 21.72 -15.83 -9.46
N ASP A 126 22.23 -14.71 -8.91
CA ASP A 126 22.59 -14.64 -7.49
C ASP A 126 21.98 -13.41 -6.78
N ALA A 127 20.69 -13.52 -6.44
CA ALA A 127 20.06 -12.63 -5.48
C ALA A 127 20.60 -12.90 -4.04
N PRO A 128 20.93 -11.86 -3.25
CA PRO A 128 21.47 -12.06 -1.90
C PRO A 128 20.43 -12.59 -0.88
N PRO A 129 20.86 -13.30 0.18
CA PRO A 129 19.97 -13.89 1.17
C PRO A 129 19.39 -12.82 2.13
N GLU A 130 18.13 -13.05 2.53
CA GLU A 130 17.37 -12.27 3.51
C GLU A 130 18.03 -12.26 4.91
N GLN A 131 17.87 -11.17 5.66
CA GLN A 131 18.27 -11.08 7.08
C GLN A 131 17.04 -11.15 8.01
N PRO A 132 17.21 -11.65 9.26
CA PRO A 132 16.12 -12.04 10.14
C PRO A 132 15.50 -10.86 10.92
N GLY A 133 14.19 -10.95 11.16
CA GLY A 133 13.40 -9.95 11.86
C GLY A 133 13.64 -9.87 13.38
N VAL A 134 13.42 -8.68 13.93
CA VAL A 134 13.49 -8.37 15.37
C VAL A 134 12.09 -8.02 15.89
N GLY A 135 11.78 -8.58 17.07
CA GLY A 135 10.46 -8.74 17.64
C GLY A 135 9.85 -7.52 18.35
N GLU A 136 8.55 -7.67 18.60
CA GLU A 136 7.67 -6.73 19.31
C GLU A 136 8.05 -6.57 20.78
N ALA A 137 8.01 -5.33 21.24
CA ALA A 137 7.98 -4.96 22.65
C ALA A 137 6.82 -3.97 22.90
N ASP A 138 6.19 -4.23 24.03
CA ASP A 138 4.88 -3.81 24.53
C ASP A 138 4.91 -2.41 25.19
N GLN A 139 3.88 -1.57 24.98
CA GLN A 139 3.58 -0.42 25.87
C GLN A 139 2.17 0.16 25.60
N PRO A 140 1.52 0.84 26.58
CA PRO A 140 0.13 0.64 26.93
C PRO A 140 -0.77 1.85 26.62
N ALA A 141 -2.06 1.62 26.89
CA ALA A 141 -3.22 2.47 26.68
C ALA A 141 -3.15 3.87 27.32
N ARG A 142 -3.84 4.82 26.67
CA ARG A 142 -4.32 6.08 27.27
C ARG A 142 -5.78 6.27 26.91
N ASP A 143 -6.62 6.28 27.94
CA ASP A 143 -8.02 6.68 27.93
C ASP A 143 -8.18 8.21 27.74
N ALA A 144 -9.26 8.64 27.08
CA ALA A 144 -10.12 9.74 27.56
C ALA A 144 -11.39 9.93 26.70
N ALA A 145 -12.52 9.56 27.33
CA ALA A 145 -13.77 10.31 27.47
C ALA A 145 -14.68 10.66 26.27
N ALA A 146 -15.91 10.16 26.43
CA ALA A 146 -17.12 10.34 25.65
C ALA A 146 -17.84 11.68 25.89
N GLY A 147 -18.70 12.07 24.94
CA GLY A 147 -19.74 13.08 25.10
C GLY A 147 -21.00 12.67 24.34
N SER A 148 -22.08 12.42 25.08
CA SER A 148 -23.36 11.90 24.63
C SER A 148 -24.38 13.01 24.33
N GLY A 149 -25.30 12.75 23.40
CA GLY A 149 -26.52 13.56 23.21
C GLY A 149 -27.38 13.09 22.02
N LYS A 150 -28.64 12.71 22.26
CA LYS A 150 -29.71 12.42 21.28
C LYS A 150 -31.07 12.54 21.99
N PRO A 151 -32.25 12.56 21.32
CA PRO A 151 -32.58 12.74 19.88
C PRO A 151 -33.75 13.75 19.63
N ALA A 152 -34.07 14.22 18.40
CA ALA A 152 -35.04 13.67 17.39
C ALA A 152 -35.62 14.86 16.53
N PRO A 153 -36.44 14.73 15.45
CA PRO A 153 -36.69 13.64 14.47
C PRO A 153 -36.61 14.05 12.95
N ARG A 154 -36.36 13.03 12.10
CA ARG A 154 -36.72 12.74 10.67
C ARG A 154 -36.73 13.84 9.57
N ALA A 155 -35.74 13.73 8.67
CA ALA A 155 -35.84 14.04 7.22
C ALA A 155 -35.20 12.88 6.43
N ALA A 156 -35.62 12.65 5.18
CA ALA A 156 -35.27 11.50 4.32
C ALA A 156 -33.78 11.10 4.41
N GLU A 157 -33.47 9.87 4.83
CA GLU A 157 -32.09 9.49 5.16
C GLU A 157 -31.21 9.40 3.90
N ASP A 158 -30.28 10.33 3.78
CA ASP A 158 -29.10 10.24 2.91
C ASP A 158 -28.38 8.92 3.20
N SER A 159 -28.62 7.92 2.35
CA SER A 159 -27.99 6.62 2.51
C SER A 159 -26.50 6.76 2.26
N LEU A 160 -25.68 6.22 3.15
CA LEU A 160 -24.24 6.31 3.01
C LEU A 160 -23.71 5.18 2.14
N LEU A 161 -22.56 5.44 1.52
CA LEU A 161 -21.77 4.49 0.75
C LEU A 161 -20.40 4.32 1.41
N ALA A 162 -19.86 3.11 1.37
CA ALA A 162 -18.49 2.83 1.75
C ALA A 162 -17.79 1.92 0.74
N GLY A 163 -16.60 2.34 0.33
CA GLY A 163 -15.62 1.51 -0.36
C GLY A 163 -14.49 1.14 0.58
N ILE A 164 -14.09 -0.13 0.62
CA ILE A 164 -13.12 -0.63 1.59
C ILE A 164 -12.01 -1.40 0.89
N ASP A 165 -10.76 -1.10 1.25
CA ASP A 165 -9.58 -1.87 0.87
C ASP A 165 -8.68 -2.14 2.10
N ALA A 166 -7.81 -3.15 1.99
CA ALA A 166 -6.85 -3.53 3.01
C ALA A 166 -5.51 -2.80 2.86
N GLY A 167 -5.18 -1.91 3.80
CA GLY A 167 -3.91 -1.17 3.84
C GLY A 167 -2.99 -1.57 5.00
N PRO A 168 -1.75 -1.05 5.06
CA PRO A 168 -0.80 -1.30 6.15
C PRO A 168 -1.33 -0.98 7.55
N GLY A 169 -2.13 0.08 7.69
CA GLY A 169 -2.73 0.50 8.96
C GLY A 169 -4.06 -0.17 9.32
N GLY A 170 -4.55 -1.11 8.50
CA GLY A 170 -5.84 -1.77 8.73
C GLY A 170 -6.72 -1.75 7.48
N TRP A 171 -7.95 -1.28 7.62
CA TRP A 171 -8.92 -1.10 6.55
C TRP A 171 -8.98 0.36 6.16
N VAL A 172 -8.66 0.66 4.91
CA VAL A 172 -8.84 1.98 4.33
C VAL A 172 -10.28 2.07 3.85
N VAL A 173 -11.04 3.00 4.40
CA VAL A 173 -12.46 3.18 4.09
C VAL A 173 -12.65 4.54 3.43
N ALA A 174 -13.18 4.54 2.22
CA ALA A 174 -13.68 5.72 1.53
C ALA A 174 -15.20 5.82 1.76
N ARG A 175 -15.67 6.90 2.40
CA ARG A 175 -17.09 7.15 2.67
C ARG A 175 -17.59 8.38 1.91
N ALA A 176 -18.84 8.30 1.44
CA ALA A 176 -19.58 9.42 0.88
C ALA A 176 -21.10 9.18 0.98
N ASP A 177 -21.89 10.23 0.77
CA ASP A 177 -23.32 10.10 0.46
C ASP A 177 -23.55 9.57 -0.96
N THR A 178 -24.80 9.28 -1.33
CA THR A 178 -25.16 8.82 -2.69
C THR A 178 -24.92 9.87 -3.78
N GLY A 179 -24.77 11.14 -3.44
CA GLY A 179 -24.41 12.20 -4.37
C GLY A 179 -22.91 12.27 -4.67
N LEU A 180 -22.08 11.53 -3.92
CA LEU A 180 -20.61 11.54 -4.01
C LEU A 180 -19.99 12.94 -3.89
N GLY A 181 -20.68 13.88 -3.23
CA GLY A 181 -20.27 15.29 -3.19
C GLY A 181 -18.94 15.52 -2.46
N ARG A 182 -18.65 14.72 -1.44
CA ARG A 182 -17.37 14.72 -0.73
C ARG A 182 -16.99 13.30 -0.30
N VAL A 183 -15.78 12.89 -0.66
CA VAL A 183 -15.19 11.63 -0.19
C VAL A 183 -14.36 11.90 1.06
N ALA A 184 -14.68 11.20 2.14
CA ALA A 184 -13.86 11.15 3.34
C ALA A 184 -13.14 9.81 3.42
N PHE A 185 -11.89 9.83 3.86
CA PHE A 185 -11.12 8.62 4.12
C PHE A 185 -10.92 8.44 5.62
N GLU A 186 -11.05 7.21 6.10
CA GLU A 186 -10.70 6.80 7.46
C GLU A 186 -9.92 5.47 7.42
N CYS A 187 -9.19 5.17 8.49
CA CYS A 187 -8.51 3.88 8.66
C CYS A 187 -9.06 3.18 9.90
N LEU A 188 -9.57 1.95 9.74
CA LEU A 188 -10.18 1.17 10.80
C LEU A 188 -9.41 -0.13 11.03
N GLU A 189 -9.18 -0.49 12.29
CA GLU A 189 -8.64 -1.82 12.62
C GLU A 189 -9.71 -2.92 12.49
N ARG A 190 -10.97 -2.54 12.69
CA ARG A 190 -12.11 -3.44 12.81
C ARG A 190 -13.33 -2.94 12.05
N LEU A 191 -14.08 -3.88 11.47
CA LEU A 191 -15.26 -3.60 10.63
C LEU A 191 -16.61 -3.79 11.34
N ASP A 192 -16.62 -4.20 12.62
CA ASP A 192 -17.84 -4.56 13.35
C ASP A 192 -18.89 -3.44 13.35
N GLU A 193 -18.47 -2.20 13.58
CA GLU A 193 -19.38 -1.04 13.65
C GLU A 193 -19.93 -0.67 12.28
N LEU A 194 -19.04 -0.63 11.28
CA LEU A 194 -19.41 -0.36 9.89
C LEU A 194 -20.39 -1.42 9.36
N PHE A 195 -20.16 -2.69 9.68
CA PHE A 195 -21.05 -3.79 9.27
C PHE A 195 -22.38 -3.76 10.04
N ARG A 196 -22.41 -3.24 11.27
CA ARG A 196 -23.65 -2.99 12.01
C ARG A 196 -24.48 -1.87 11.38
N GLU A 197 -23.85 -0.83 10.87
CA GLU A 197 -24.53 0.21 10.08
C GLU A 197 -25.12 -0.35 8.78
N ALA A 198 -24.35 -1.20 8.08
CA ALA A 198 -24.81 -1.87 6.87
C ALA A 198 -25.97 -2.84 7.15
N ALA A 199 -25.89 -3.63 8.23
CA ALA A 199 -26.98 -4.53 8.66
C ALA A 199 -28.29 -3.78 8.97
N ALA A 200 -28.18 -2.53 9.41
CA ALA A 200 -29.33 -1.67 9.67
C ALA A 200 -29.87 -0.97 8.41
N GLY A 201 -29.35 -1.27 7.22
CA GLY A 201 -29.79 -0.70 5.94
C GLY A 201 -29.36 0.75 5.70
N ARG A 202 -28.49 1.32 6.55
CA ARG A 202 -28.04 2.72 6.47
C ARG A 202 -26.81 2.92 5.59
N LEU A 203 -26.10 1.83 5.27
CA LEU A 203 -24.82 1.86 4.57
C LEU A 203 -24.79 0.76 3.50
N THR A 204 -24.46 1.11 2.26
CA THR A 204 -24.10 0.15 1.22
C THR A 204 -22.58 0.06 1.12
N VAL A 205 -22.03 -1.15 1.19
CA VAL A 205 -20.60 -1.40 1.28
C VAL A 205 -20.14 -2.27 0.13
N ALA A 206 -19.06 -1.84 -0.52
CA ALA A 206 -18.25 -2.67 -1.40
C ALA A 206 -16.85 -2.80 -0.81
N ILE A 207 -16.32 -4.01 -0.73
CA ILE A 207 -15.06 -4.31 -0.04
C ILE A 207 -14.16 -5.20 -0.90
N ASP A 208 -12.88 -4.83 -1.05
CA ASP A 208 -11.86 -5.63 -1.72
C ASP A 208 -11.36 -6.77 -0.84
N ILE A 209 -12.23 -7.76 -0.63
CA ILE A 209 -11.84 -9.03 -0.04
C ILE A 209 -12.79 -10.14 -0.48
N PRO A 210 -12.28 -11.37 -0.70
CA PRO A 210 -13.13 -12.51 -1.01
C PRO A 210 -14.23 -12.75 0.05
N ILE A 211 -15.49 -12.76 -0.38
CA ILE A 211 -16.65 -13.20 0.40
C ILE A 211 -17.18 -14.51 -0.19
N GLY A 212 -17.33 -15.51 0.68
CA GLY A 212 -17.62 -16.87 0.26
C GLY A 212 -16.36 -17.56 -0.26
N LEU A 213 -15.92 -18.62 0.43
CA LEU A 213 -14.69 -19.34 0.11
C LEU A 213 -14.99 -20.73 -0.45
N PRO A 214 -14.23 -21.18 -1.46
CA PRO A 214 -14.44 -22.49 -2.06
C PRO A 214 -14.08 -23.61 -1.07
N GLU A 215 -14.88 -24.68 -1.08
CA GLU A 215 -14.50 -25.95 -0.46
C GLU A 215 -13.50 -26.72 -1.34
N SER A 216 -13.60 -26.56 -2.66
CA SER A 216 -12.70 -27.15 -3.64
C SER A 216 -12.66 -26.31 -4.92
N GLY A 217 -11.59 -26.45 -5.71
CA GLY A 217 -11.46 -25.77 -7.01
C GLY A 217 -11.30 -24.24 -6.93
N ALA A 218 -11.71 -23.55 -7.99
CA ALA A 218 -11.71 -22.09 -8.09
C ALA A 218 -13.16 -21.57 -8.18
N ARG A 219 -13.43 -20.36 -7.67
CA ARG A 219 -14.77 -19.77 -7.78
C ARG A 219 -15.03 -19.31 -9.22
N ARG A 220 -16.26 -19.46 -9.71
CA ARG A 220 -16.64 -19.00 -11.05
C ARG A 220 -16.48 -17.49 -11.21
N CYS A 221 -16.77 -16.69 -10.18
CA CYS A 221 -16.55 -15.25 -10.18
C CYS A 221 -15.08 -14.88 -10.46
N ASP A 222 -14.13 -15.57 -9.83
CA ASP A 222 -12.69 -15.31 -10.02
C ASP A 222 -12.26 -15.61 -11.47
N LEU A 223 -12.72 -16.75 -12.01
CA LEU A 223 -12.42 -17.15 -13.38
C LEU A 223 -12.97 -16.16 -14.40
N GLU A 224 -14.17 -15.65 -14.16
CA GLU A 224 -14.80 -14.66 -15.03
C GLU A 224 -14.17 -13.27 -14.91
N ALA A 225 -13.82 -12.84 -13.70
CA ALA A 225 -13.05 -11.63 -13.47
C ALA A 225 -11.71 -11.67 -14.24
N ARG A 226 -11.00 -12.80 -14.18
CA ARG A 226 -9.76 -13.02 -14.96
C ARG A 226 -9.99 -12.95 -16.46
N ARG A 227 -11.07 -13.57 -16.97
CA ARG A 227 -11.44 -13.49 -18.40
C ARG A 227 -11.74 -12.06 -18.82
N ARG A 228 -12.47 -11.31 -17.99
CA ARG A 228 -12.84 -9.91 -18.24
C ARG A 228 -11.62 -8.99 -18.28
N LEU A 229 -10.65 -9.20 -17.39
CA LEU A 229 -9.42 -8.41 -17.35
C LEU A 229 -8.48 -8.74 -18.52
N GLY A 230 -8.43 -10.00 -18.97
CA GLY A 230 -7.56 -10.43 -20.06
C GLY A 230 -6.06 -10.30 -19.73
N ALA A 231 -5.19 -10.85 -20.57
CA ALA A 231 -3.74 -10.73 -20.35
C ALA A 231 -3.25 -9.30 -20.66
N PRO A 232 -2.31 -8.74 -19.87
CA PRO A 232 -1.65 -9.33 -18.71
C PRO A 232 -2.37 -9.10 -17.35
N ARG A 233 -3.51 -8.41 -17.33
CA ARG A 233 -4.20 -7.98 -16.10
C ARG A 233 -5.00 -9.08 -15.38
N ALA A 234 -5.25 -10.21 -16.04
CA ALA A 234 -5.86 -11.39 -15.44
C ALA A 234 -5.06 -11.90 -14.22
N ALA A 235 -3.76 -11.61 -14.13
CA ALA A 235 -2.94 -11.97 -12.97
C ALA A 235 -3.30 -11.18 -11.70
N SER A 236 -3.99 -10.04 -11.80
CA SER A 236 -4.36 -9.22 -10.65
C SER A 236 -5.45 -9.86 -9.78
N VAL A 237 -6.29 -10.72 -10.36
CA VAL A 237 -7.30 -11.48 -9.62
C VAL A 237 -6.66 -12.77 -9.13
N PHE A 238 -6.28 -12.75 -7.85
CA PHE A 238 -5.70 -13.90 -7.19
C PHE A 238 -6.80 -14.83 -6.69
N PRO A 239 -6.64 -16.15 -6.86
CA PRO A 239 -7.61 -17.08 -6.32
C PRO A 239 -7.58 -17.09 -4.79
N PRO A 240 -8.75 -17.05 -4.13
CA PRO A 240 -8.82 -17.02 -2.69
C PRO A 240 -8.39 -18.37 -2.10
N PRO A 241 -8.02 -18.38 -0.81
CA PRO A 241 -7.81 -19.63 -0.09
C PRO A 241 -9.12 -20.42 0.01
N CYS A 242 -8.99 -21.75 0.05
CA CYS A 242 -10.11 -22.61 0.41
C CYS A 242 -10.53 -22.38 1.86
N ARG A 243 -11.77 -22.77 2.19
CA ARG A 243 -12.32 -22.61 3.53
C ARG A 243 -11.44 -23.22 4.62
N THR A 244 -10.92 -24.42 4.39
CA THR A 244 -10.08 -25.12 5.37
C THR A 244 -8.72 -24.44 5.59
N ALA A 245 -8.16 -23.76 4.59
CA ALA A 245 -6.93 -23.00 4.73
C ALA A 245 -7.11 -21.74 5.62
N LEU A 246 -8.34 -21.23 5.76
CA LEU A 246 -8.64 -20.10 6.63
C LEU A 246 -8.30 -20.40 8.10
N ALA A 247 -8.38 -21.65 8.56
CA ALA A 247 -8.07 -22.01 9.95
C ALA A 247 -6.57 -22.20 10.24
N ALA A 248 -5.70 -22.15 9.22
CA ALA A 248 -4.30 -22.52 9.37
C ALA A 248 -3.46 -21.46 10.12
N ALA A 249 -2.73 -21.88 11.15
CA ALA A 249 -1.85 -21.01 11.94
C ALA A 249 -0.51 -20.68 11.28
N SER A 250 -0.12 -21.39 10.21
CA SER A 250 1.16 -21.21 9.53
C SER A 250 1.03 -21.31 8.01
N PHE A 251 1.98 -20.71 7.29
CA PHE A 251 2.01 -20.74 5.83
C PHE A 251 2.06 -22.16 5.27
N GLY A 252 2.86 -23.04 5.89
CA GLY A 252 2.96 -24.45 5.50
C GLY A 252 1.65 -25.20 5.66
N ALA A 253 0.97 -25.03 6.80
CA ALA A 253 -0.33 -25.63 7.04
C ALA A 253 -1.41 -25.10 6.07
N ALA A 254 -1.42 -23.79 5.81
CA ALA A 254 -2.35 -23.15 4.89
C ALA A 254 -2.14 -23.66 3.45
N CYS A 255 -0.88 -23.78 3.01
CA CYS A 255 -0.55 -24.34 1.71
C CYS A 255 -0.93 -25.82 1.59
N ALA A 256 -0.72 -26.62 2.64
CA ALA A 256 -1.11 -28.03 2.64
C ALA A 256 -2.63 -28.20 2.54
N ALA A 257 -3.39 -27.45 3.34
CA ALA A 257 -4.85 -27.44 3.30
C ALA A 257 -5.37 -27.00 1.92
N ASN A 258 -4.82 -25.92 1.37
CA ASN A 258 -5.22 -25.41 0.07
C ASN A 258 -4.87 -26.37 -1.07
N ARG A 259 -3.71 -27.03 -1.00
CA ARG A 259 -3.32 -28.03 -2.00
C ARG A 259 -4.23 -29.25 -1.98
N LYS A 260 -4.62 -29.70 -0.78
CA LYS A 260 -5.55 -30.82 -0.62
C LYS A 260 -6.93 -30.50 -1.20
N ALA A 261 -7.45 -29.30 -0.99
CA ALA A 261 -8.79 -28.89 -1.41
C ALA A 261 -8.86 -28.43 -2.87
N CYS A 262 -7.86 -27.68 -3.33
CA CYS A 262 -7.89 -26.94 -4.60
C CYS A 262 -6.76 -27.33 -5.57
N GLY A 263 -5.94 -28.32 -5.24
CA GLY A 263 -4.85 -28.81 -6.11
C GLY A 263 -3.60 -27.93 -6.15
N ARG A 264 -3.56 -26.81 -5.43
CA ARG A 264 -2.43 -25.86 -5.43
C ARG A 264 -2.18 -25.23 -4.06
N GLY A 265 -0.93 -24.84 -3.81
CA GLY A 265 -0.57 -24.06 -2.62
C GLY A 265 -1.03 -22.61 -2.70
N LEU A 266 -0.93 -21.90 -1.57
CA LEU A 266 -1.16 -20.46 -1.51
C LEU A 266 0.11 -19.70 -1.89
N THR A 267 -0.06 -18.51 -2.45
CA THR A 267 1.03 -17.53 -2.52
C THR A 267 1.23 -16.88 -1.14
N ARG A 268 2.41 -16.28 -0.92
CA ARG A 268 2.67 -15.53 0.31
C ARG A 268 1.67 -14.40 0.51
N GLN A 269 1.35 -13.68 -0.56
CA GLN A 269 0.33 -12.62 -0.57
C GLN A 269 -1.06 -13.14 -0.15
N ALA A 270 -1.51 -14.28 -0.70
CA ALA A 270 -2.79 -14.86 -0.31
C ALA A 270 -2.82 -15.32 1.17
N PHE A 271 -1.67 -15.75 1.70
CA PHE A 271 -1.53 -16.09 3.12
C PHE A 271 -1.56 -14.85 4.03
N GLU A 272 -0.92 -13.76 3.63
CA GLU A 272 -0.90 -12.49 4.37
C GLU A 272 -2.27 -11.83 4.45
N LEU A 273 -3.20 -12.18 3.54
CA LEU A 273 -4.60 -11.76 3.60
C LEU A 273 -5.45 -12.54 4.61
N LEU A 274 -5.00 -13.71 5.09
CA LEU A 274 -5.81 -14.57 5.99
C LEU A 274 -6.32 -13.86 7.25
N PRO A 275 -5.56 -13.01 7.96
CA PRO A 275 -6.07 -12.31 9.14
C PRO A 275 -7.28 -11.41 8.82
N ARG A 276 -7.19 -10.64 7.73
CA ARG A 276 -8.29 -9.76 7.27
C ARG A 276 -9.48 -10.58 6.77
N LEU A 277 -9.19 -11.66 6.04
CA LEU A 277 -10.21 -12.57 5.53
C LEU A 277 -10.99 -13.24 6.67
N ARG A 278 -10.31 -13.65 7.75
CA ARG A 278 -10.96 -14.18 8.97
C ARG A 278 -11.90 -13.17 9.60
N GLN A 279 -11.49 -11.90 9.67
CA GLN A 279 -12.33 -10.86 10.27
C GLN A 279 -13.63 -10.67 9.48
N VAL A 280 -13.54 -10.55 8.15
CA VAL A 280 -14.73 -10.41 7.30
C VAL A 280 -15.57 -11.68 7.29
N ASP A 281 -14.95 -12.85 7.17
CA ASP A 281 -15.64 -14.14 7.21
C ASP A 281 -16.38 -14.32 8.54
N ALA A 282 -15.82 -13.91 9.68
CA ALA A 282 -16.49 -13.99 10.98
C ALA A 282 -17.73 -13.06 11.09
N LEU A 283 -17.70 -11.90 10.43
CA LEU A 283 -18.77 -10.90 10.52
C LEU A 283 -19.87 -11.10 9.47
N ILE A 284 -19.53 -11.59 8.28
CA ILE A 284 -20.45 -11.66 7.15
C ILE A 284 -21.48 -12.79 7.31
N THR A 285 -22.73 -12.48 6.99
CA THR A 285 -23.85 -13.44 6.95
C THR A 285 -24.60 -13.30 5.63
N PRO A 286 -25.40 -14.29 5.20
CA PRO A 286 -26.19 -14.17 3.97
C PRO A 286 -27.11 -12.94 3.94
N ALA A 287 -27.66 -12.53 5.09
CA ALA A 287 -28.47 -11.33 5.22
C ALA A 287 -27.62 -10.05 5.11
N LEU A 288 -26.49 -9.99 5.80
CA LEU A 288 -25.58 -8.84 5.72
C LEU A 288 -24.98 -8.68 4.31
N GLN A 289 -24.77 -9.79 3.60
CA GLN A 289 -24.26 -9.80 2.22
C GLN A 289 -25.20 -9.11 1.22
N GLN A 290 -26.43 -8.76 1.60
CA GLN A 290 -27.29 -7.90 0.78
C GLN A 290 -26.78 -6.45 0.74
N HIS A 291 -26.07 -6.02 1.77
CA HIS A 291 -25.58 -4.65 1.95
C HIS A 291 -24.05 -4.56 1.83
N VAL A 292 -23.32 -5.64 2.17
CA VAL A 292 -21.87 -5.74 2.07
C VAL A 292 -21.50 -6.72 0.95
N ARG A 293 -20.89 -6.22 -0.12
CA ARG A 293 -20.57 -7.02 -1.31
C ARG A 293 -19.08 -6.99 -1.62
N GLU A 294 -18.56 -8.13 -2.06
CA GLU A 294 -17.18 -8.24 -2.54
C GLU A 294 -17.02 -7.46 -3.83
N ALA A 295 -16.07 -6.53 -3.86
CA ALA A 295 -15.63 -5.84 -5.07
C ALA A 295 -14.17 -6.21 -5.37
N HIS A 296 -13.72 -5.88 -6.58
CA HIS A 296 -12.31 -6.01 -6.93
C HIS A 296 -11.89 -4.78 -7.75
N PRO A 297 -10.96 -3.93 -7.26
CA PRO A 297 -10.62 -2.64 -7.88
C PRO A 297 -10.27 -2.74 -9.36
N GLU A 298 -9.43 -3.70 -9.75
CA GLU A 298 -9.09 -3.88 -11.17
C GLU A 298 -10.30 -4.24 -12.06
N VAL A 299 -11.28 -4.98 -11.52
CA VAL A 299 -12.52 -5.30 -12.24
C VAL A 299 -13.40 -4.06 -12.31
N THR A 300 -13.50 -3.28 -11.23
CA THR A 300 -14.16 -1.97 -11.22
C THR A 300 -13.57 -1.06 -12.30
N PHE A 301 -12.26 -0.87 -12.32
CA PHE A 301 -11.59 -0.05 -13.31
C PHE A 301 -11.82 -0.54 -14.74
N ALA A 302 -11.77 -1.86 -14.96
CA ALA A 302 -12.11 -2.45 -16.26
C ALA A 302 -13.56 -2.14 -16.67
N VAL A 303 -14.52 -2.20 -15.75
CA VAL A 303 -15.92 -1.80 -16.02
C VAL A 303 -16.00 -0.32 -16.39
N LEU A 304 -15.34 0.56 -15.62
CA LEU A 304 -15.34 2.01 -15.88
C LEU A 304 -14.67 2.37 -17.21
N ALA A 305 -13.66 1.61 -17.63
CA ALA A 305 -12.98 1.79 -18.91
C ALA A 305 -13.75 1.24 -20.13
N GLY A 306 -14.93 0.62 -19.92
CA GLY A 306 -15.73 0.02 -20.99
C GLY A 306 -15.41 -1.45 -21.30
N GLY A 307 -14.60 -2.11 -20.46
CA GLY A 307 -14.19 -3.50 -20.59
C GLY A 307 -12.69 -3.67 -20.76
N GLY A 308 -12.17 -4.86 -20.43
CA GLY A 308 -10.74 -5.17 -20.54
C GLY A 308 -9.89 -4.59 -19.41
N GLY A 309 -8.74 -5.19 -19.16
CA GLY A 309 -7.80 -4.71 -18.15
C GLY A 309 -7.10 -3.41 -18.55
N LEU A 310 -6.74 -2.61 -17.55
CA LEU A 310 -6.06 -1.33 -17.75
C LEU A 310 -4.68 -1.45 -18.42
N ARG A 311 -4.29 -0.39 -19.12
CA ARG A 311 -3.06 -0.36 -19.92
C ARG A 311 -1.83 -0.40 -19.02
N PHE A 312 -1.82 0.39 -17.96
CA PHE A 312 -0.64 0.57 -17.12
C PHE A 312 -0.77 -0.16 -15.78
N PRO A 313 0.34 -0.75 -15.26
CA PRO A 313 0.34 -1.35 -13.94
C PRO A 313 0.02 -0.31 -12.85
N LYS A 314 -0.75 -0.72 -11.82
CA LYS A 314 -1.20 0.18 -10.74
C LYS A 314 -0.07 0.88 -9.99
N THR A 315 1.09 0.24 -9.90
CA THR A 315 2.28 0.75 -9.21
C THR A 315 3.00 1.87 -9.97
N THR A 316 2.68 2.08 -11.25
CA THR A 316 3.30 3.13 -12.07
C THR A 316 2.55 4.46 -11.95
N ALA A 317 3.24 5.58 -12.17
CA ALA A 317 2.60 6.89 -12.21
C ALA A 317 1.49 6.98 -13.28
N ALA A 318 1.75 6.41 -14.47
CA ALA A 318 0.77 6.33 -15.55
C ALA A 318 -0.46 5.51 -15.14
N GLY A 319 -0.27 4.38 -14.46
CA GLY A 319 -1.38 3.54 -13.96
C GLY A 319 -2.20 4.19 -12.85
N ARG A 320 -1.56 4.97 -11.98
CA ARG A 320 -2.28 5.80 -10.99
C ARG A 320 -3.10 6.90 -11.66
N ARG A 321 -2.52 7.59 -12.65
CA ARG A 321 -3.24 8.63 -13.41
C ARG A 321 -4.43 8.04 -14.15
N GLU A 322 -4.25 6.93 -14.86
CA GLU A 322 -5.32 6.22 -15.58
C GLU A 322 -6.51 5.88 -14.68
N ARG A 323 -6.25 5.39 -13.45
CA ARG A 323 -7.28 5.10 -12.45
C ARG A 323 -7.96 6.36 -11.90
N LEU A 324 -7.20 7.40 -11.58
CA LEU A 324 -7.75 8.68 -11.13
C LEU A 324 -8.66 9.32 -12.20
N ASP A 325 -8.27 9.25 -13.47
CA ASP A 325 -9.06 9.78 -14.59
C ASP A 325 -10.39 9.01 -14.76
N LEU A 326 -10.38 7.69 -14.51
CA LEU A 326 -11.60 6.86 -14.51
C LEU A 326 -12.54 7.15 -13.33
N LEU A 327 -12.01 7.54 -12.17
CA LEU A 327 -12.81 7.89 -10.99
C LEU A 327 -13.35 9.33 -11.04
N ARG A 328 -12.66 10.23 -11.76
CA ARG A 328 -12.97 11.66 -11.80
C ARG A 328 -14.42 12.00 -12.18
N PRO A 329 -15.09 11.30 -13.12
CA PRO A 329 -16.50 11.56 -13.43
C PRO A 329 -17.46 11.28 -12.27
N PHE A 330 -17.04 10.49 -11.27
CA PHE A 330 -17.86 10.08 -10.13
C PHE A 330 -17.51 10.86 -8.86
N LEU A 331 -16.22 10.98 -8.57
CA LEU A 331 -15.71 11.50 -7.29
C LEU A 331 -15.12 12.91 -7.40
N GLY A 332 -15.08 13.48 -8.61
CA GLY A 332 -14.32 14.70 -8.88
C GLY A 332 -12.81 14.47 -8.74
N PRO A 333 -12.01 15.54 -8.62
CA PRO A 333 -10.58 15.42 -8.39
C PRO A 333 -10.31 14.88 -6.98
N LEU A 334 -9.64 13.74 -6.90
CA LEU A 334 -9.15 13.18 -5.63
C LEU A 334 -7.70 13.59 -5.39
N ASP A 335 -7.45 14.26 -4.27
CA ASP A 335 -6.10 14.49 -3.77
C ASP A 335 -5.69 13.36 -2.81
N LEU A 336 -5.01 12.35 -3.35
CA LEU A 336 -4.53 11.22 -2.57
C LEU A 336 -3.46 11.62 -1.55
N LEU A 337 -2.71 12.71 -1.80
CA LEU A 337 -1.67 13.16 -0.89
C LEU A 337 -2.29 13.78 0.36
N ASP A 338 -3.28 14.65 0.17
CA ASP A 338 -3.99 15.26 1.29
C ASP A 338 -4.84 14.25 2.06
N ALA A 339 -5.50 13.31 1.38
CA ALA A 339 -6.18 12.19 2.04
C ALA A 339 -5.21 11.37 2.90
N ARG A 340 -4.02 11.05 2.37
CA ARG A 340 -2.99 10.29 3.09
C ARG A 340 -2.38 11.09 4.26
N ARG A 341 -2.24 12.41 4.12
CA ARG A 341 -1.80 13.28 5.22
C ARG A 341 -2.81 13.27 6.36
N ALA A 342 -4.11 13.30 6.05
CA ALA A 342 -5.18 13.27 7.05
C ALA A 342 -5.23 11.94 7.82
N LEU A 343 -4.95 10.80 7.16
CA LEU A 343 -4.90 9.48 7.81
C LEU A 343 -3.63 9.19 8.60
N GLY A 344 -2.55 9.93 8.33
CA GLY A 344 -1.19 9.56 8.71
C GLY A 344 -0.52 8.74 7.61
N ARG A 345 0.70 9.15 7.24
CA ARG A 345 1.41 8.63 6.04
C ARG A 345 1.66 7.12 6.07
N GLU A 346 1.75 6.52 7.25
CA GLU A 346 2.00 5.08 7.41
C GLU A 346 0.72 4.23 7.39
N ALA A 347 -0.46 4.85 7.55
CA ALA A 347 -1.72 4.11 7.67
C ALA A 347 -2.21 3.57 6.32
N ALA A 348 -1.95 4.30 5.23
CA ALA A 348 -2.41 3.94 3.89
C ALA A 348 -1.37 4.31 2.82
N ARG A 349 -1.23 3.44 1.82
CA ARG A 349 -0.51 3.74 0.58
C ARG A 349 -1.46 4.47 -0.39
N PRO A 350 -0.94 5.24 -1.35
CA PRO A 350 -1.78 5.86 -2.39
C PRO A 350 -2.64 4.85 -3.14
N ASP A 351 -2.12 3.65 -3.38
CA ASP A 351 -2.83 2.58 -4.08
C ASP A 351 -4.02 2.06 -3.24
N ASP A 352 -3.87 1.95 -1.91
CA ASP A 352 -4.95 1.51 -1.02
C ASP A 352 -6.12 2.52 -0.97
N LEU A 353 -5.80 3.83 -0.97
CA LEU A 353 -6.80 4.91 -1.08
C LEU A 353 -7.56 4.84 -2.42
N LEU A 354 -6.83 4.53 -3.49
CA LEU A 354 -7.37 4.45 -4.84
C LEU A 354 -8.27 3.21 -5.01
N ASP A 355 -7.86 2.08 -4.44
CA ASP A 355 -8.60 0.82 -4.43
C ASP A 355 -9.87 0.95 -3.56
N ALA A 356 -9.80 1.61 -2.39
CA ALA A 356 -10.97 1.96 -1.59
C ALA A 356 -11.93 2.91 -2.33
N ALA A 357 -11.41 3.91 -3.05
CA ALA A 357 -12.23 4.82 -3.87
C ALA A 357 -12.91 4.10 -5.05
N ALA A 358 -12.24 3.12 -5.66
CA ALA A 358 -12.85 2.26 -6.68
C ALA A 358 -14.00 1.45 -6.08
N CYS A 359 -13.78 0.83 -4.92
CA CYS A 359 -14.83 0.13 -4.19
C CYS A 359 -16.01 1.08 -3.87
N LEU A 360 -15.77 2.35 -3.52
CA LEU A 360 -16.84 3.31 -3.24
C LEU A 360 -17.72 3.56 -4.48
N VAL A 361 -17.11 3.68 -5.66
CA VAL A 361 -17.87 3.77 -6.94
C VAL A 361 -18.66 2.49 -7.19
N THR A 362 -18.10 1.31 -6.91
CA THR A 362 -18.85 0.05 -6.98
C THR A 362 -20.02 0.01 -5.99
N ALA A 363 -19.87 0.53 -4.77
CA ALA A 363 -20.97 0.63 -3.80
C ALA A 363 -22.11 1.52 -4.33
N LEU A 364 -21.79 2.66 -4.96
CA LEU A 364 -22.79 3.48 -5.65
C LEU A 364 -23.51 2.68 -6.74
N ARG A 365 -22.77 1.95 -7.57
CA ARG A 365 -23.35 1.16 -8.67
C ARG A 365 -24.24 0.03 -8.14
N VAL A 366 -23.88 -0.61 -7.03
CA VAL A 366 -24.73 -1.58 -6.35
C VAL A 366 -26.03 -0.92 -5.89
N ARG A 367 -25.93 0.24 -5.23
CA ARG A 367 -27.10 0.99 -4.75
C ARG A 367 -28.03 1.43 -5.88
N GLN A 368 -27.49 1.72 -7.05
CA GLN A 368 -28.22 2.11 -8.25
C GLN A 368 -28.67 0.93 -9.12
N GLU A 369 -28.41 -0.31 -8.70
CA GLU A 369 -28.71 -1.53 -9.49
C GLU A 369 -28.02 -1.54 -10.88
N ARG A 370 -26.86 -0.88 -10.98
CA ARG A 370 -26.02 -0.77 -12.18
C ARG A 370 -24.71 -1.54 -12.10
N ALA A 371 -24.45 -2.18 -10.96
CA ALA A 371 -23.24 -2.98 -10.78
C ALA A 371 -23.21 -4.16 -11.75
N VAL A 372 -22.05 -4.39 -12.36
CA VAL A 372 -21.78 -5.68 -13.01
C VAL A 372 -21.59 -6.70 -11.90
N VAL A 373 -22.22 -7.87 -12.03
CA VAL A 373 -22.08 -8.97 -11.08
C VAL A 373 -21.42 -10.14 -11.79
N LEU A 374 -20.30 -10.62 -11.25
CA LEU A 374 -19.62 -11.82 -11.71
C LEU A 374 -19.85 -12.93 -10.68
N PRO A 375 -20.16 -14.17 -11.09
CA PRO A 375 -20.31 -14.58 -12.48
C PRO A 375 -21.64 -14.11 -13.10
N ASP A 376 -21.73 -14.15 -14.42
CA ASP A 376 -23.01 -14.12 -15.11
C ASP A 376 -23.91 -15.26 -14.59
N GLY A 377 -25.19 -14.92 -14.34
CA GLY A 377 -26.18 -15.84 -13.79
C GLY A 377 -26.08 -16.05 -12.27
N PRO A 378 -26.75 -17.07 -11.71
CA PRO A 378 -26.79 -17.27 -10.26
C PRO A 378 -25.40 -17.64 -9.72
N PRO A 379 -24.89 -16.94 -8.69
CA PRO A 379 -23.58 -17.22 -8.12
C PRO A 379 -23.58 -18.55 -7.36
N GLU A 380 -22.40 -19.18 -7.30
CA GLU A 380 -22.16 -20.30 -6.40
C GLU A 380 -22.31 -19.83 -4.94
N ARG A 381 -22.57 -20.77 -4.03
CA ARG A 381 -22.64 -20.48 -2.59
C ARG A 381 -21.70 -21.38 -1.83
N ASP A 382 -21.07 -20.82 -0.78
CA ASP A 382 -20.26 -21.63 0.12
C ASP A 382 -21.12 -22.41 1.13
N ALA A 383 -20.48 -23.24 1.96
CA ALA A 383 -21.18 -24.04 2.98
C ALA A 383 -21.97 -23.20 4.00
N ARG A 384 -21.73 -21.89 4.09
CA ARG A 384 -22.45 -20.95 4.95
C ARG A 384 -23.57 -20.20 4.22
N GLY A 385 -23.79 -20.51 2.93
CA GLY A 385 -24.78 -19.86 2.08
C GLY A 385 -24.36 -18.49 1.55
N LEU A 386 -23.10 -18.08 1.75
CA LEU A 386 -22.55 -16.84 1.21
C LEU A 386 -22.38 -16.97 -0.30
N ARG A 387 -22.85 -15.98 -1.06
CA ARG A 387 -22.67 -15.92 -2.51
C ARG A 387 -21.21 -15.69 -2.84
N MET A 388 -20.65 -16.49 -3.74
CA MET A 388 -19.33 -16.28 -4.31
C MET A 388 -19.50 -15.40 -5.55
N GLU A 389 -19.36 -14.09 -5.37
CA GLU A 389 -19.60 -13.09 -6.40
C GLU A 389 -18.61 -11.93 -6.29
N ILE A 390 -18.30 -11.27 -7.41
CA ILE A 390 -17.55 -10.02 -7.45
C ILE A 390 -18.44 -8.98 -8.11
N VAL A 391 -18.61 -7.82 -7.47
CA VAL A 391 -19.29 -6.66 -8.06
C VAL A 391 -18.32 -5.60 -8.59
N ALA A 392 -18.76 -4.87 -9.61
CA ALA A 392 -18.00 -3.79 -10.21
C ALA A 392 -18.86 -2.60 -10.66
#